data_AF-A0A6I5CR74-F1
#
_entry.id   AF-A0A6I5CR74-F1
#
_cell.length_a   1.000
_cell.length_b   1.000
_cell.length_c   1.000
_cell.angle_alpha   90.00
_cell.angle_beta   90.00
_cell.angle_gamma   90.00
#
_symmetry.space_group_name_H-M   'P 1'
#
loop_
_entity.id
_entity.type
_entity.pdbx_description
1 polymer ?
#
loop_
_entity_poly.entity_id
_entity_poly.type
_entity_poly.pdbx_seq_one_letter_code
_entity_poly.pdbx_strand_id
1 'polypeptide(L)'
;LQVVLGAPDATGRRTVALHTRPEDGHSAWTRHATGTLTPAADAPAFDHTVWPPAGATALPLENVYERLVGRGYHYGPVFQGLKAVWRDGDDIYAEVSLPESAHADALRFGLHPALLDAAMHGDLVDERGEASGETLLPFSWNGVTLHASGATELRVLLRRVRGDEVSAMWVADGTGRPVATVDELISRPVASEQLEASRPGRPDALFRIGWSALPLPQAPASGVVRLAGTADPTGLVTEFADLAALGAAVEAGRRPVPDVVLAPVAGSGADGDLPGAVRSVTSAVLETVRAWLADDRFAGSRLVVVTGGAVAAGARDAVDLAQAPVWGLVRAAE
;
A
#
# COMPACT_ATOMS: atom_id res chain seq x y z
N LEU A 1 10.10 0.05 -18.34
CA LEU A 1 10.82 1.33 -18.47
C LEU A 1 11.23 1.51 -19.93
N GLN A 2 11.10 2.72 -20.48
CA GLN A 2 11.62 3.07 -21.80
C GLN A 2 12.34 4.42 -21.75
N VAL A 3 13.53 4.47 -22.34
CA VAL A 3 14.30 5.70 -22.57
C VAL A 3 14.30 5.96 -24.07
N VAL A 4 13.80 7.11 -24.49
CA VAL A 4 13.76 7.52 -25.90
C VAL A 4 14.78 8.63 -26.11
N LEU A 5 15.70 8.43 -27.06
CA LEU A 5 16.70 9.41 -27.46
C LEU A 5 16.40 9.93 -28.87
N GLY A 6 16.36 11.25 -29.01
CA GLY A 6 16.24 11.91 -30.30
C GLY A 6 17.51 11.82 -31.15
N ALA A 7 17.35 12.10 -32.45
CA ALA A 7 18.47 12.37 -33.34
C ALA A 7 19.25 13.60 -32.84
N PRO A 8 20.57 13.67 -33.09
CA PRO A 8 21.34 14.84 -32.72
C PRO A 8 20.95 16.04 -33.61
N ASP A 9 20.86 17.23 -33.02
CA ASP A 9 20.73 18.47 -33.78
C ASP A 9 22.10 18.94 -34.34
N ALA A 10 22.12 20.10 -35.00
CA ALA A 10 23.34 20.68 -35.59
C ALA A 10 24.44 20.99 -34.56
N THR A 11 24.11 21.07 -33.27
CA THR A 11 25.03 21.29 -32.15
C THR A 11 25.38 20.00 -31.41
N GLY A 12 24.90 18.85 -31.89
CA GLY A 12 25.11 17.54 -31.26
C GLY A 12 24.18 17.25 -30.07
N ARG A 13 23.23 18.13 -29.77
CA ARG A 13 22.29 17.96 -28.66
C ARG A 13 21.21 16.95 -29.02
N ARG A 14 20.77 16.17 -28.04
CA ARG A 14 19.74 15.13 -28.22
C ARG A 14 18.64 15.32 -27.20
N THR A 15 17.39 15.25 -27.64
CA THR A 15 16.27 15.14 -26.71
C THR A 15 16.28 13.77 -26.04
N VAL A 16 15.88 13.72 -24.76
CA VAL A 16 15.69 12.48 -24.01
C VAL A 16 14.32 12.49 -23.35
N ALA A 17 13.63 11.37 -23.35
CA ALA A 17 12.36 11.21 -22.61
C ALA A 17 12.29 9.85 -21.91
N LEU A 18 11.83 9.86 -20.66
CA LEU A 18 11.67 8.68 -19.82
C LEU A 18 10.19 8.32 -19.67
N HIS A 19 9.85 7.07 -20.00
CA HIS A 19 8.49 6.57 -19.91
C HIS A 19 8.42 5.28 -19.10
N THR A 20 7.35 5.08 -18.35
CA THR A 20 7.01 3.79 -17.75
C THR A 20 5.62 3.35 -18.15
N ARG A 21 5.39 2.05 -18.09
CA ARG A 21 4.10 1.41 -18.26
C ARG A 21 4.08 0.19 -17.34
N PRO A 22 2.95 -0.11 -16.69
CA PRO A 22 2.75 -1.39 -16.01
C PRO A 22 3.07 -2.60 -16.90
N GLU A 23 3.41 -3.73 -16.28
CA GLU A 23 3.73 -4.98 -16.99
C GLU A 23 2.48 -5.68 -17.55
N ASP A 24 1.28 -5.16 -17.27
CA ASP A 24 -0.02 -5.66 -17.74
C ASP A 24 -0.18 -5.66 -19.28
N GLY A 25 0.72 -5.00 -20.01
CA GLY A 25 0.75 -4.96 -21.47
C GLY A 25 -0.33 -4.10 -22.15
N HIS A 26 -1.37 -3.69 -21.42
CA HIS A 26 -2.54 -2.99 -21.95
C HIS A 26 -2.59 -1.51 -21.57
N SER A 27 -1.86 -1.10 -20.54
CA SER A 27 -1.82 0.29 -20.10
C SER A 27 -1.15 1.22 -21.13
N ALA A 28 -1.47 2.51 -21.09
CA ALA A 28 -0.73 3.51 -21.87
C ALA A 28 0.64 3.79 -21.25
N TRP A 29 1.60 4.25 -22.06
CA TRP A 29 2.88 4.75 -21.54
C TRP A 29 2.69 6.11 -20.88
N THR A 30 3.23 6.28 -19.68
CA THR A 30 3.28 7.55 -18.97
C THR A 30 4.69 8.13 -19.10
N ARG A 31 4.80 9.37 -19.57
CA ARG A 31 6.07 10.12 -19.59
C ARG A 31 6.31 10.76 -18.23
N HIS A 32 7.45 10.45 -17.61
CA HIS A 32 7.82 10.97 -16.29
C HIS A 32 8.87 12.06 -16.34
N ALA A 33 9.76 12.03 -17.34
CA ALA A 33 10.81 13.03 -17.49
C ALA A 33 11.08 13.31 -18.97
N THR A 34 11.55 14.53 -19.26
CA THR A 34 12.08 14.94 -20.56
C THR A 34 13.25 15.87 -20.34
N GLY A 35 14.20 15.89 -21.28
CA GLY A 35 15.38 16.74 -21.17
C GLY A 35 16.17 16.81 -22.46
N THR A 36 17.36 17.39 -22.36
CA THR A 36 18.32 17.47 -23.46
C THR A 36 19.69 17.03 -22.97
N LEU A 37 20.31 16.10 -23.68
CA LEU A 37 21.70 15.70 -23.50
C LEU A 37 22.58 16.50 -24.45
N THR A 38 23.70 17.01 -23.94
CA THR A 38 24.75 17.65 -24.71
C THR A 38 25.98 16.73 -24.73
N PRO A 39 26.89 16.89 -25.72
CA PRO A 39 28.23 16.33 -25.62
C PRO A 39 28.90 16.75 -24.30
N ALA A 40 29.82 15.91 -23.82
CA ALA A 40 30.46 16.06 -22.52
C ALA A 40 31.14 17.44 -22.36
N ALA A 41 31.04 17.99 -21.15
CA ALA A 41 31.70 19.22 -20.73
C ALA A 41 33.15 18.96 -20.29
N ASP A 42 33.88 20.04 -20.03
CA ASP A 42 35.24 20.03 -19.49
C ASP A 42 35.33 19.34 -18.12
N ALA A 43 36.55 18.93 -17.74
CA ALA A 43 36.81 18.30 -16.46
C ALA A 43 36.39 19.20 -15.28
N PRO A 44 35.77 18.64 -14.23
CA PRO A 44 35.30 19.41 -13.08
C PRO A 44 36.50 19.98 -12.30
N ALA A 45 36.41 21.26 -11.94
CA ALA A 45 37.39 21.94 -11.11
C ALA A 45 36.80 22.26 -9.73
N PHE A 46 36.66 21.25 -8.87
CA PHE A 46 36.45 21.41 -7.43
C PHE A 46 37.25 20.36 -6.66
N ASP A 47 37.64 20.70 -5.44
CA ASP A 47 38.48 19.86 -4.58
C ASP A 47 37.80 19.67 -3.22
N HIS A 48 37.37 18.43 -2.94
CA HIS A 48 36.78 18.02 -1.66
C HIS A 48 37.68 17.04 -0.89
N THR A 49 39.01 17.12 -1.10
CA THR A 49 39.99 16.29 -0.37
C THR A 49 40.09 16.68 1.10
N VAL A 50 40.03 17.97 1.42
CA VAL A 50 39.91 18.49 2.80
C VAL A 50 38.44 18.44 3.21
N TRP A 51 38.13 17.64 4.23
CA TRP A 51 36.76 17.38 4.61
C TRP A 51 36.59 17.08 6.12
N PRO A 52 35.57 17.67 6.80
CA PRO A 52 34.77 18.80 6.32
C PRO A 52 35.66 20.05 6.14
N PRO A 53 35.23 21.08 5.39
CA PRO A 53 35.98 22.31 5.26
C PRO A 53 36.27 22.96 6.62
N ALA A 54 37.44 23.58 6.75
CA ALA A 54 37.81 24.28 7.97
C ALA A 54 36.85 25.45 8.23
N GLY A 55 36.29 25.51 9.45
CA GLY A 55 35.32 26.53 9.85
C GLY A 55 33.85 26.11 9.71
N ALA A 56 33.57 24.97 9.07
CA ALA A 56 32.21 24.46 8.96
C ALA A 56 31.70 23.94 10.33
N THR A 57 30.46 24.30 10.67
CA THR A 57 29.79 23.93 11.92
C THR A 57 28.94 22.68 11.72
N ALA A 58 29.17 21.63 12.52
CA ALA A 58 28.39 20.39 12.43
C ALA A 58 26.91 20.61 12.82
N LEU A 59 26.00 19.92 12.11
CA LEU A 59 24.57 19.93 12.38
C LEU A 59 24.12 18.63 13.06
N PRO A 60 23.21 18.72 14.04
CA PRO A 60 22.67 17.54 14.71
C PRO A 60 21.82 16.68 13.75
N LEU A 61 22.06 15.37 13.76
CA LEU A 61 21.33 14.38 12.94
C LEU A 61 20.41 13.47 13.76
N GLU A 62 20.35 13.66 15.08
CA GLU A 62 19.50 12.88 15.98
C GLU A 62 18.05 12.96 15.49
N ASN A 63 17.39 11.82 15.28
CA ASN A 63 15.99 11.73 14.84
C ASN A 63 15.69 12.50 13.53
N VAL A 64 16.69 12.74 12.68
CA VAL A 64 16.53 13.51 11.42
C VAL A 64 15.43 12.91 10.54
N TYR A 65 15.46 11.59 10.31
CA TYR A 65 14.47 10.92 9.47
C TYR A 65 13.08 10.86 10.10
N GLU A 66 12.99 10.83 11.43
CA GLU A 66 11.71 10.94 12.15
C GLU A 66 11.10 12.34 11.99
N ARG A 67 11.93 13.40 12.08
CA ARG A 67 11.48 14.78 11.81
C ARG A 67 11.04 14.94 10.35
N LEU A 68 11.74 14.31 9.41
CA LEU A 68 11.38 14.35 7.99
C LEU A 68 10.04 13.68 7.68
N VAL A 69 9.63 12.66 8.46
CA VAL A 69 8.26 12.10 8.38
C VAL A 69 7.21 13.15 8.71
N GLY A 70 7.45 14.01 9.71
CA GLY A 70 6.56 15.13 10.04
C GLY A 70 6.41 16.16 8.90
N ARG A 71 7.34 16.17 7.94
CA ARG A 71 7.33 17.00 6.73
C ARG A 71 6.89 16.24 5.47
N GLY A 72 6.31 15.04 5.63
CA GLY A 72 5.78 14.21 4.53
C GLY A 72 6.80 13.31 3.84
N TYR A 73 8.07 13.30 4.28
CA TYR A 73 9.09 12.44 3.70
C TYR A 73 9.15 11.08 4.41
N HIS A 74 8.70 10.04 3.71
CA HIS A 74 8.73 8.67 4.20
C HIS A 74 9.89 7.87 3.59
N TYR A 75 11.12 8.27 3.91
CA TYR A 75 12.32 7.59 3.40
C TYR A 75 12.47 6.20 4.03
N GLY A 76 12.50 5.15 3.21
CA GLY A 76 12.81 3.80 3.64
C GLY A 76 14.30 3.59 3.92
N PRO A 77 14.71 2.46 4.53
CA PRO A 77 16.07 2.26 5.05
C PRO A 77 17.21 2.50 4.03
N VAL A 78 17.00 2.15 2.75
CA VAL A 78 18.00 2.34 1.69
C VAL A 78 18.22 3.82 1.34
N PHE A 79 17.21 4.66 1.56
CA PHE A 79 17.27 6.11 1.32
C PHE A 79 17.77 6.87 2.55
N GLN A 80 17.96 6.22 3.70
CA GLN A 80 18.43 6.85 4.92
C GLN A 80 19.98 6.91 4.98
N GLY A 81 20.58 7.48 3.94
CA GLY A 81 22.03 7.44 3.70
C GLY A 81 22.86 8.50 4.40
N LEU A 82 22.25 9.50 5.05
CA LEU A 82 22.96 10.64 5.64
C LEU A 82 23.80 10.23 6.86
N LYS A 83 25.08 10.62 6.87
CA LYS A 83 26.05 10.26 7.93
C LYS A 83 26.53 11.45 8.74
N ALA A 84 26.78 12.57 8.09
CA ALA A 84 27.19 13.79 8.75
C ALA A 84 26.81 15.00 7.89
N VAL A 85 26.51 16.13 8.54
CA VAL A 85 26.21 17.39 7.87
C VAL A 85 26.94 18.53 8.59
N TRP A 86 27.47 19.46 7.81
CA TRP A 86 28.09 20.69 8.30
C TRP A 86 27.57 21.88 7.51
N ARG A 87 27.65 23.06 8.12
CA ARG A 87 27.27 24.35 7.52
C ARG A 87 28.42 25.33 7.56
N ASP A 88 28.65 26.02 6.45
CA ASP A 88 29.48 27.23 6.39
C ASP A 88 28.73 28.31 5.60
N GLY A 89 28.26 29.37 6.26
CA GLY A 89 27.36 30.34 5.63
C GLY A 89 26.09 29.69 5.08
N ASP A 90 25.90 29.79 3.75
CA ASP A 90 24.79 29.20 2.99
C ASP A 90 25.16 27.85 2.35
N ASP A 91 26.39 27.39 2.55
CA ASP A 91 26.89 26.11 2.04
C ASP A 91 26.63 24.99 3.05
N ILE A 92 26.05 23.90 2.55
CA ILE A 92 25.80 22.67 3.29
C ILE A 92 26.73 21.58 2.75
N TYR A 93 27.48 20.97 3.66
CA TYR A 93 28.37 19.87 3.38
C TYR A 93 27.76 18.61 3.97
N ALA A 94 27.69 17.51 3.22
CA ALA A 94 27.13 16.26 3.69
C ALA A 94 27.99 15.05 3.32
N GLU A 95 28.11 14.10 4.24
CA GLU A 95 28.56 12.75 3.96
C GLU A 95 27.35 11.82 3.86
N VAL A 96 27.31 11.04 2.78
CA VAL A 96 26.25 10.07 2.53
C VAL A 96 26.83 8.73 2.13
N SER A 97 26.22 7.64 2.58
CA SER A 97 26.64 6.29 2.21
C SER A 97 25.45 5.37 2.01
N LEU A 98 25.54 4.48 1.03
CA LEU A 98 24.61 3.37 0.90
C LEU A 98 24.77 2.38 2.06
N PRO A 99 23.66 1.74 2.52
CA PRO A 99 23.79 0.58 3.38
C PRO A 99 24.53 -0.54 2.64
N GLU A 100 25.25 -1.38 3.38
CA GLU A 100 26.04 -2.50 2.83
C GLU A 100 25.21 -3.41 1.91
N SER A 101 23.93 -3.63 2.24
CA SER A 101 23.00 -4.43 1.44
C SER A 101 22.79 -3.91 0.01
N ALA A 102 23.05 -2.62 -0.25
CA ALA A 102 22.91 -1.98 -1.55
C ALA A 102 24.26 -1.80 -2.29
N HIS A 103 25.41 -2.17 -1.70
CA HIS A 103 26.72 -1.96 -2.31
C HIS A 103 26.90 -2.76 -3.61
N ALA A 104 26.40 -3.99 -3.65
CA ALA A 104 26.46 -4.82 -4.85
C ALA A 104 25.68 -4.21 -6.02
N ASP A 105 24.58 -3.51 -5.73
CA ASP A 105 23.78 -2.84 -6.74
C ASP A 105 24.38 -1.51 -7.20
N ALA A 106 25.17 -0.83 -6.36
CA ALA A 106 25.81 0.44 -6.71
C ALA A 106 26.63 0.38 -8.01
N LEU A 107 27.35 -0.72 -8.23
CA LEU A 107 28.17 -0.96 -9.43
C LEU A 107 27.34 -1.08 -10.73
N ARG A 108 26.03 -1.29 -10.62
CA ARG A 108 25.11 -1.43 -11.76
C ARG A 108 24.56 -0.09 -12.25
N PHE A 109 24.84 0.99 -11.53
CA PHE A 109 24.39 2.35 -11.85
C PHE A 109 25.58 3.25 -12.15
N GLY A 110 25.35 4.28 -12.97
CA GLY A 110 26.26 5.42 -13.03
C GLY A 110 26.41 6.02 -11.63
N LEU A 111 25.30 6.46 -11.05
CA LEU A 111 25.19 6.82 -9.65
C LEU A 111 23.94 6.17 -9.06
N HIS A 112 24.06 5.50 -7.92
CA HIS A 112 22.93 4.78 -7.32
C HIS A 112 21.80 5.77 -6.94
N PRO A 113 20.55 5.55 -7.37
CA PRO A 113 19.46 6.52 -7.16
C PRO A 113 19.24 6.89 -5.69
N ALA A 114 19.29 5.93 -4.77
CA ALA A 114 19.15 6.22 -3.34
C ALA A 114 20.33 6.99 -2.73
N LEU A 115 21.53 6.88 -3.33
CA LEU A 115 22.72 7.62 -2.89
C LEU A 115 22.63 9.07 -3.37
N LEU A 116 22.20 9.29 -4.61
CA LEU A 116 21.91 10.62 -5.13
C LEU A 116 20.75 11.29 -4.38
N ASP A 117 19.70 10.52 -4.03
CA ASP A 117 18.59 11.03 -3.22
C ASP A 117 19.08 11.52 -1.85
N ALA A 118 19.80 10.67 -1.12
CA ALA A 118 20.38 11.01 0.17
C ALA A 118 21.33 12.22 0.12
N ALA A 119 22.04 12.43 -1.00
CA ALA A 119 22.92 13.58 -1.20
C ALA A 119 22.18 14.92 -1.08
N MET A 120 20.87 14.97 -1.38
CA MET A 120 20.05 16.17 -1.24
C MET A 120 19.49 16.36 0.18
N HIS A 121 19.55 15.34 1.05
CA HIS A 121 18.94 15.39 2.38
C HIS A 121 19.63 16.38 3.31
N GLY A 122 20.90 16.72 3.05
CA GLY A 122 21.63 17.74 3.82
C GLY A 122 20.89 19.08 3.84
N ASP A 123 20.28 19.48 2.72
CA ASP A 123 19.51 20.73 2.62
C ASP A 123 18.24 20.69 3.47
N LEU A 124 17.68 19.50 3.71
CA LEU A 124 16.48 19.30 4.52
C LEU A 124 16.77 19.35 6.03
N VAL A 125 18.04 19.25 6.44
CA VAL A 125 18.47 19.33 7.85
C VAL A 125 18.57 20.79 8.32
N ASP A 126 18.86 21.72 7.41
CA ASP A 126 19.06 23.12 7.78
C ASP A 126 17.73 23.86 7.97
N GLU A 127 17.32 24.05 9.22
CA GLU A 127 16.03 24.64 9.63
C GLU A 127 15.98 26.18 9.47
N ARG A 128 16.96 26.82 8.82
CA ARG A 128 16.99 28.27 8.56
C ARG A 128 16.11 28.73 7.40
N GLY A 129 15.73 27.81 6.53
CA GLY A 129 14.72 28.09 5.51
C GLY A 129 13.43 28.57 6.17
N GLU A 130 12.67 29.44 5.49
CA GLU A 130 11.24 29.60 5.79
C GLU A 130 10.56 28.30 5.39
N ALA A 131 10.80 27.23 6.14
CA ALA A 131 10.20 25.93 5.87
C ALA A 131 8.70 26.14 6.05
N SER A 132 7.99 26.31 4.94
CA SER A 132 6.54 26.50 4.85
C SER A 132 5.75 25.30 5.41
N GLY A 133 6.42 24.33 6.03
CA GLY A 133 5.90 23.01 6.35
C GLY A 133 5.74 22.13 5.10
N GLU A 134 5.96 22.66 3.90
CA GLU A 134 5.68 21.96 2.64
C GLU A 134 6.83 21.00 2.26
N THR A 135 6.45 19.86 1.68
CA THR A 135 7.37 18.88 1.12
C THR A 135 7.89 19.40 -0.22
N LEU A 136 9.18 19.74 -0.29
CA LEU A 136 9.86 20.10 -1.54
C LEU A 136 10.37 18.84 -2.26
N LEU A 137 10.02 18.68 -3.53
CA LEU A 137 10.52 17.58 -4.36
C LEU A 137 11.29 18.10 -5.57
N PRO A 138 12.40 17.44 -5.97
CA PRO A 138 13.11 17.72 -7.21
C PRO A 138 12.18 17.74 -8.44
N PHE A 139 12.20 18.84 -9.19
CA PHE A 139 11.37 19.02 -10.39
C PHE A 139 12.20 19.22 -11.66
N SER A 140 13.25 20.03 -11.61
CA SER A 140 14.11 20.32 -12.77
C SER A 140 15.58 20.24 -12.41
N TRP A 141 16.38 19.69 -13.32
CA TRP A 141 17.82 19.53 -13.18
C TRP A 141 18.51 20.14 -14.40
N ASN A 142 19.42 21.09 -14.19
CA ASN A 142 20.20 21.73 -15.23
C ASN A 142 21.71 21.51 -14.99
N GLY A 143 22.47 21.33 -16.06
CA GLY A 143 23.93 21.19 -15.97
C GLY A 143 24.42 19.90 -15.30
N VAL A 144 23.61 18.84 -15.32
CA VAL A 144 23.99 17.56 -14.69
C VAL A 144 25.11 16.89 -15.48
N THR A 145 26.27 16.72 -14.85
CA THR A 145 27.39 15.97 -15.41
C THR A 145 27.81 14.87 -14.46
N LEU A 146 27.94 13.64 -14.97
CA LEU A 146 28.47 12.49 -14.24
C LEU A 146 29.92 12.26 -14.65
N HIS A 147 30.83 12.28 -13.67
CA HIS A 147 32.28 12.23 -13.86
C HIS A 147 32.86 10.84 -13.56
N ALA A 148 32.26 10.12 -12.61
CA ALA A 148 32.66 8.78 -12.21
C ALA A 148 31.44 7.94 -11.84
N SER A 149 31.60 6.61 -11.82
CA SER A 149 30.51 5.67 -11.54
C SER A 149 30.82 4.66 -10.44
N GLY A 150 29.78 4.08 -9.85
CA GLY A 150 29.90 2.98 -8.89
C GLY A 150 30.27 3.41 -7.47
N ALA A 151 30.13 4.70 -7.14
CA ALA A 151 30.34 5.19 -5.78
C ALA A 151 29.31 4.58 -4.81
N THR A 152 29.78 4.19 -3.62
CA THR A 152 28.96 3.71 -2.49
C THR A 152 28.83 4.75 -1.38
N GLU A 153 29.68 5.77 -1.41
CA GLU A 153 29.73 6.89 -0.48
C GLU A 153 30.04 8.18 -1.24
N LEU A 154 29.51 9.31 -0.75
CA LEU A 154 29.75 10.63 -1.34
C LEU A 154 30.03 11.69 -0.27
N ARG A 155 30.85 12.67 -0.66
CA ARG A 155 30.98 13.98 -0.04
C ARG A 155 30.30 15.01 -0.93
N VAL A 156 29.35 15.75 -0.38
CA VAL A 156 28.44 16.60 -1.15
C VAL A 156 28.49 18.03 -0.63
N LEU A 157 28.78 18.98 -1.51
CA LEU A 157 28.51 20.40 -1.27
C LEU A 157 27.20 20.77 -1.95
N LEU A 158 26.26 21.27 -1.17
CA LEU A 158 24.99 21.89 -1.56
C LEU A 158 25.09 23.39 -1.31
N ARG A 159 24.85 24.20 -2.33
CA ARG A 159 24.77 25.66 -2.19
C ARG A 159 23.37 26.15 -2.57
N ARG A 160 22.69 26.84 -1.66
CA ARG A 160 21.44 27.52 -1.99
C ARG A 160 21.71 28.69 -2.94
N VAL A 161 21.10 28.65 -4.11
CA VAL A 161 21.17 29.72 -5.11
C VAL A 161 20.03 30.71 -4.91
N ARG A 162 18.82 30.22 -4.60
CA ARG A 162 17.64 31.05 -4.34
C ARG A 162 16.67 30.34 -3.40
N GLY A 163 16.65 30.80 -2.15
CA GLY A 163 15.78 30.22 -1.11
C GLY A 163 16.00 28.71 -0.97
N ASP A 164 14.95 28.01 -0.55
CA ASP A 164 14.97 26.54 -0.43
C ASP A 164 14.61 25.81 -1.75
N GLU A 165 14.24 26.57 -2.79
CA GLU A 165 13.76 25.98 -4.05
C GLU A 165 14.86 25.71 -5.06
N VAL A 166 15.99 26.42 -4.99
CA VAL A 166 17.05 26.32 -6.01
C VAL A 166 18.41 26.13 -5.37
N SER A 167 19.05 25.00 -5.66
CA SER A 167 20.37 24.64 -5.11
C SER A 167 21.31 24.14 -6.21
N ALA A 168 22.61 24.36 -6.04
CA ALA A 168 23.67 23.76 -6.86
C ALA A 168 24.37 22.64 -6.08
N MET A 169 24.91 21.62 -6.77
CA MET A 169 25.55 20.46 -6.14
C MET A 169 26.92 20.14 -6.74
N TRP A 170 27.89 19.89 -5.86
CA TRP A 170 29.18 19.30 -6.21
C TRP A 170 29.37 18.02 -5.40
N VAL A 171 29.54 16.92 -6.11
CA VAL A 171 29.52 15.57 -5.53
C VAL A 171 30.87 14.91 -5.78
N ALA A 172 31.55 14.51 -4.71
CA ALA A 172 32.77 13.73 -4.75
C ALA A 172 32.59 12.36 -4.06
N ASP A 173 33.52 11.44 -4.29
CA ASP A 173 33.61 10.20 -3.51
C ASP A 173 34.23 10.47 -2.11
N GLY A 174 34.36 9.43 -1.29
CA GLY A 174 34.97 9.53 0.05
C GLY A 174 36.45 9.95 0.06
N THR A 175 37.11 9.96 -1.10
CA THR A 175 38.49 10.45 -1.27
C THR A 175 38.55 11.89 -1.77
N GLY A 176 37.42 12.49 -2.11
CA GLY A 176 37.34 13.85 -2.65
C GLY A 176 37.43 13.93 -4.17
N ARG A 177 37.41 12.80 -4.90
CA ARG A 177 37.44 12.80 -6.36
C ARG A 177 36.05 13.11 -6.93
N PRO A 178 35.93 13.95 -7.97
CA PRO A 178 34.64 14.29 -8.56
C PRO A 178 33.84 13.08 -9.07
N VAL A 179 32.56 13.01 -8.67
CA VAL A 179 31.57 12.01 -9.09
C VAL A 179 30.47 12.64 -9.93
N ALA A 180 29.90 13.77 -9.50
CA ALA A 180 28.87 14.48 -10.26
C ALA A 180 28.87 15.98 -9.97
N THR A 181 28.34 16.77 -10.91
CA THR A 181 28.03 18.19 -10.72
C THR A 181 26.61 18.48 -11.19
N VAL A 182 25.92 19.38 -10.51
CA VAL A 182 24.60 19.88 -10.86
C VAL A 182 24.62 21.40 -10.72
N ASP A 183 24.51 22.10 -11.84
CA ASP A 183 24.57 23.57 -11.84
C ASP A 183 23.32 24.17 -11.18
N GLU A 184 22.16 23.55 -11.40
CA GLU A 184 20.89 24.01 -10.82
C GLU A 184 19.92 22.84 -10.63
N LEU A 185 19.48 22.65 -9.39
CA LEU A 185 18.41 21.76 -8.98
C LEU A 185 17.24 22.63 -8.50
N ILE A 186 16.12 22.57 -9.22
CA ILE A 186 14.89 23.27 -8.86
C ILE A 186 13.93 22.29 -8.20
N SER A 187 13.55 22.58 -6.97
CA SER A 187 12.55 21.86 -6.18
C SER A 187 11.24 22.64 -6.12
N ARG A 188 10.12 21.93 -5.98
CA ARG A 188 8.78 22.53 -5.89
C ARG A 188 8.02 21.99 -4.68
N PRO A 189 7.18 22.81 -4.03
CA PRO A 189 6.31 22.33 -2.98
C PRO A 189 5.25 21.41 -3.57
N VAL A 190 5.00 20.31 -2.88
CA VAL A 190 3.99 19.32 -3.23
C VAL A 190 3.16 19.04 -1.99
N ALA A 191 1.85 19.24 -2.10
CA ALA A 191 0.91 18.87 -1.05
C ALA A 191 0.66 17.36 -1.06
N SER A 192 0.50 16.73 0.10
CA SER A 192 0.27 15.28 0.21
C SER A 192 -0.94 14.80 -0.60
N GLU A 193 -1.99 15.62 -0.67
CA GLU A 193 -3.23 15.34 -1.40
C GLU A 193 -2.99 15.25 -2.91
N GLN A 194 -2.02 16.01 -3.44
CA GLN A 194 -1.67 15.97 -4.87
C GLN A 194 -0.97 14.66 -5.24
N LEU A 195 -0.16 14.10 -4.34
CA LEU A 195 0.52 12.81 -4.55
C LEU A 195 -0.47 11.64 -4.50
N GLU A 196 -1.49 11.71 -3.64
CA GLU A 196 -2.56 10.71 -3.57
C GLU A 196 -3.42 10.72 -4.83
N ALA A 197 -3.82 11.90 -5.30
CA ALA A 197 -4.60 12.07 -6.52
C ALA A 197 -3.85 11.64 -7.80
N SER A 198 -2.51 11.68 -7.77
CA SER A 198 -1.66 11.39 -8.93
C SER A 198 -1.31 9.92 -9.11
N ARG A 199 -1.72 9.01 -8.20
CA ARG A 199 -1.42 7.57 -8.31
C ARG A 199 -2.35 6.90 -9.33
N PRO A 200 -1.87 6.55 -10.54
CA PRO A 200 -2.68 5.80 -11.48
C PRO A 200 -2.71 4.34 -11.03
N GLY A 201 -3.90 3.83 -10.68
CA GLY A 201 -4.16 2.38 -10.70
C GLY A 201 -3.58 1.53 -9.57
N ARG A 202 -3.70 1.95 -8.31
CA ARG A 202 -3.55 1.02 -7.18
C ARG A 202 -4.77 1.10 -6.27
N PRO A 203 -5.88 0.39 -6.57
CA PRO A 203 -6.91 0.21 -5.56
C PRO A 203 -6.28 -0.58 -4.40
N ASP A 204 -6.33 0.00 -3.21
CA ASP A 204 -6.34 -0.66 -1.90
C ASP A 204 -5.86 -2.12 -1.90
N ALA A 205 -4.56 -2.32 -1.65
CA ALA A 205 -3.94 -3.65 -1.60
C ALA A 205 -4.42 -4.52 -0.41
N LEU A 206 -5.40 -4.06 0.37
CA LEU A 206 -6.04 -4.79 1.45
C LEU A 206 -7.56 -4.66 1.29
N PHE A 207 -8.19 -5.73 0.82
CA PHE A 207 -9.64 -5.85 0.83
C PHE A 207 -10.11 -6.30 2.22
N ARG A 208 -11.17 -5.66 2.73
CA ARG A 208 -11.91 -6.13 3.90
C ARG A 208 -13.29 -6.60 3.49
N ILE A 209 -13.84 -7.61 4.18
CA ILE A 209 -15.24 -8.00 4.00
C ILE A 209 -16.11 -6.89 4.57
N GLY A 210 -16.88 -6.23 3.70
CA GLY A 210 -17.87 -5.23 4.07
C GLY A 210 -19.27 -5.82 3.92
N TRP A 211 -20.05 -5.81 5.00
CA TRP A 211 -21.46 -6.22 4.94
C TRP A 211 -22.33 -5.00 4.58
N SER A 212 -23.12 -5.13 3.52
CA SER A 212 -24.12 -4.13 3.14
C SER A 212 -25.51 -4.57 3.57
N ALA A 213 -26.21 -3.72 4.31
CA ALA A 213 -27.59 -3.98 4.67
C ALA A 213 -28.47 -3.94 3.41
N LEU A 214 -29.21 -5.02 3.17
CA LEU A 214 -30.23 -5.06 2.13
C LEU A 214 -31.58 -4.67 2.73
N PRO A 215 -32.42 -3.90 2.02
CA PRO A 215 -33.76 -3.58 2.48
C PRO A 215 -34.60 -4.85 2.59
N LEU A 216 -35.34 -4.99 3.69
CA LEU A 216 -36.26 -6.12 3.87
C LEU A 216 -37.51 -5.92 3.01
N PRO A 217 -37.97 -6.95 2.27
CA PRO A 217 -39.23 -6.87 1.53
C PRO A 217 -40.42 -6.73 2.49
N GLN A 218 -41.42 -5.94 2.09
CA GLN A 218 -42.62 -5.69 2.90
C GLN A 218 -43.67 -6.82 2.83
N ALA A 219 -43.49 -7.78 1.92
CA ALA A 219 -44.38 -8.93 1.74
C ALA A 219 -43.60 -10.24 1.85
N PRO A 220 -44.21 -11.30 2.42
CA PRO A 220 -43.58 -12.61 2.52
C PRO A 220 -43.27 -13.17 1.13
N ALA A 221 -42.10 -13.77 0.98
CA ALA A 221 -41.78 -14.54 -0.21
C ALA A 221 -42.63 -15.83 -0.24
N SER A 222 -43.37 -16.04 -1.32
CA SER A 222 -44.04 -17.32 -1.60
C SER A 222 -43.00 -18.42 -1.76
N GLY A 223 -43.30 -19.65 -1.32
CA GLY A 223 -42.40 -20.79 -1.49
C GLY A 223 -41.31 -20.90 -0.41
N VAL A 224 -41.31 -20.05 0.62
CA VAL A 224 -40.37 -20.11 1.74
C VAL A 224 -41.02 -20.71 2.98
N VAL A 225 -40.33 -21.67 3.62
CA VAL A 225 -40.70 -22.23 4.92
C VAL A 225 -39.51 -22.17 5.88
N ARG A 226 -39.78 -22.32 7.17
CA ARG A 226 -38.76 -22.28 8.22
C ARG A 226 -38.88 -23.50 9.13
N LEU A 227 -37.74 -24.03 9.56
CA LEU A 227 -37.67 -25.03 10.63
C LEU A 227 -37.60 -24.34 12.00
N ALA A 228 -38.13 -24.98 13.04
CA ALA A 228 -38.02 -24.51 14.41
C ALA A 228 -36.55 -24.49 14.85
N GLY A 229 -36.18 -23.53 15.71
CA GLY A 229 -34.82 -23.46 16.28
C GLY A 229 -34.51 -22.15 16.98
N THR A 230 -34.98 -21.03 16.43
CA THR A 230 -34.95 -19.70 17.08
C THR A 230 -36.25 -18.97 16.81
N ALA A 231 -36.57 -17.94 17.60
CA ALA A 231 -37.75 -17.11 17.36
C ALA A 231 -37.72 -16.50 15.95
N ASP A 232 -38.85 -16.51 15.25
CA ASP A 232 -38.98 -15.81 13.97
C ASP A 232 -39.18 -14.30 14.20
N PRO A 233 -38.18 -13.45 13.90
CA PRO A 233 -38.32 -12.01 14.09
C PRO A 233 -39.32 -11.38 13.10
N THR A 234 -39.70 -12.09 12.04
CA THR A 234 -40.60 -11.58 11.00
C THR A 234 -42.05 -12.02 11.20
N GLY A 235 -42.29 -13.25 11.67
CA GLY A 235 -43.62 -13.86 11.73
C GLY A 235 -44.25 -14.07 10.34
N LEU A 236 -43.44 -14.00 9.28
CA LEU A 236 -43.90 -13.93 7.89
C LEU A 236 -43.85 -15.28 7.17
N VAL A 237 -43.24 -16.31 7.76
CA VAL A 237 -43.04 -17.62 7.13
C VAL A 237 -43.71 -18.74 7.92
N THR A 238 -44.17 -19.78 7.23
CA THR A 238 -44.74 -20.96 7.89
C THR A 238 -43.63 -21.78 8.54
N GLU A 239 -43.80 -22.09 9.83
CA GLU A 239 -42.84 -22.87 10.61
C GLU A 239 -43.23 -24.37 10.69
N PHE A 240 -42.22 -25.23 10.60
CA PHE A 240 -42.31 -26.68 10.82
C PHE A 240 -41.35 -27.08 11.94
N ALA A 241 -41.71 -28.08 12.74
CA ALA A 241 -40.89 -28.52 13.87
C ALA A 241 -39.49 -28.97 13.43
N ASP A 242 -39.42 -29.73 12.35
CA ASP A 242 -38.18 -30.26 11.78
C ASP A 242 -38.39 -30.61 10.29
N LEU A 243 -37.33 -31.11 9.64
CA LEU A 243 -37.38 -31.52 8.23
C LEU A 243 -38.35 -32.70 8.00
N ALA A 244 -38.52 -33.59 8.98
CA ALA A 244 -39.41 -34.74 8.87
C ALA A 244 -40.89 -34.31 8.84
N ALA A 245 -41.26 -33.36 9.69
CA ALA A 245 -42.59 -32.76 9.72
C ALA A 245 -42.91 -32.03 8.40
N LEU A 246 -41.93 -31.34 7.82
CA LEU A 246 -42.06 -30.74 6.49
C LEU A 246 -42.26 -31.81 5.41
N GLY A 247 -41.44 -32.86 5.39
CA GLY A 247 -41.54 -33.96 4.44
C GLY A 247 -42.92 -34.66 4.50
N ALA A 248 -43.42 -34.93 5.70
CA ALA A 248 -44.74 -35.54 5.90
C ALA A 248 -45.89 -34.64 5.41
N ALA A 249 -45.74 -33.32 5.48
CA ALA A 249 -46.74 -32.37 4.96
C ALA A 249 -46.74 -32.33 3.43
N VAL A 250 -45.57 -32.42 2.80
CA VAL A 250 -45.42 -32.51 1.34
C VAL A 250 -46.00 -33.83 0.83
N GLU A 251 -45.65 -34.97 1.44
CA GLU A 251 -46.16 -36.30 1.05
C GLU A 251 -47.68 -36.40 1.16
N ALA A 252 -48.26 -35.85 2.22
CA ALA A 252 -49.70 -35.84 2.42
C ALA A 252 -50.44 -34.83 1.52
N GLY A 253 -49.74 -34.13 0.62
CA GLY A 253 -50.32 -33.12 -0.26
C GLY A 253 -50.86 -31.88 0.46
N ARG A 254 -50.47 -31.66 1.71
CA ARG A 254 -50.90 -30.49 2.51
C ARG A 254 -50.20 -29.20 2.08
N ARG A 255 -49.08 -29.30 1.36
CA ARG A 255 -48.34 -28.18 0.76
C ARG A 255 -47.48 -28.66 -0.42
N PRO A 256 -47.25 -27.82 -1.46
CA PRO A 256 -46.20 -28.08 -2.44
C PRO A 256 -44.80 -28.11 -1.82
N VAL A 257 -43.83 -28.67 -2.55
CA VAL A 257 -42.40 -28.59 -2.18
C VAL A 257 -41.98 -27.11 -2.14
N PRO A 258 -41.36 -26.63 -1.06
CA PRO A 258 -40.91 -25.24 -0.95
C PRO A 258 -39.67 -24.98 -1.81
N ASP A 259 -39.53 -23.76 -2.33
CA ASP A 259 -38.33 -23.33 -3.06
C ASP A 259 -37.14 -23.11 -2.13
N VAL A 260 -37.41 -22.66 -0.89
CA VAL A 260 -36.40 -22.35 0.13
C VAL A 260 -36.86 -22.84 1.51
N VAL A 261 -35.96 -23.53 2.20
CA VAL A 261 -36.13 -23.97 3.59
C VAL A 261 -35.10 -23.26 4.45
N LEU A 262 -35.56 -22.38 5.34
CA LEU A 262 -34.71 -21.73 6.33
C LEU A 262 -34.51 -22.68 7.51
N ALA A 263 -33.26 -22.96 7.85
CA ALA A 263 -32.87 -23.77 9.00
C ALA A 263 -32.09 -22.89 10.00
N PRO A 264 -32.79 -22.27 10.98
CA PRO A 264 -32.14 -21.47 12.01
C PRO A 264 -31.27 -22.34 12.92
N VAL A 265 -30.04 -21.89 13.16
CA VAL A 265 -29.16 -22.51 14.14
C VAL A 265 -29.54 -21.98 15.51
N ALA A 266 -29.98 -22.87 16.40
CA ALA A 266 -30.22 -22.52 17.79
C ALA A 266 -28.90 -22.11 18.44
N GLY A 267 -28.86 -20.92 19.05
CA GLY A 267 -27.73 -20.52 19.87
C GLY A 267 -27.63 -21.41 21.10
N SER A 268 -26.43 -21.88 21.42
CA SER A 268 -26.19 -22.51 22.71
C SER A 268 -26.21 -21.41 23.77
N GLY A 269 -27.17 -21.42 24.69
CA GLY A 269 -27.10 -20.57 25.89
C GLY A 269 -25.72 -20.71 26.53
N ALA A 270 -25.08 -19.59 26.86
CA ALA A 270 -23.68 -19.53 27.26
C ALA A 270 -23.48 -20.09 28.69
N ASP A 271 -23.62 -21.40 28.86
CA ASP A 271 -23.31 -22.10 30.11
C ASP A 271 -21.89 -22.67 30.05
N GLY A 272 -20.87 -21.80 30.09
CA GLY A 272 -19.47 -22.10 30.44
C GLY A 272 -18.64 -23.09 29.60
N ASP A 273 -19.24 -24.08 28.94
CA ASP A 273 -18.59 -25.12 28.13
C ASP A 273 -18.72 -24.80 26.63
N LEU A 274 -17.94 -23.82 26.19
CA LEU A 274 -17.88 -23.44 24.79
C LEU A 274 -17.49 -24.61 23.85
N PRO A 275 -16.51 -25.48 24.19
CA PRO A 275 -16.22 -26.65 23.36
C PRO A 275 -17.41 -27.61 23.21
N GLY A 276 -18.17 -27.85 24.29
CA GLY A 276 -19.39 -28.66 24.23
C GLY A 276 -20.46 -28.02 23.35
N ALA A 277 -20.67 -26.71 23.51
CA ALA A 277 -21.58 -25.92 22.68
C ALA A 277 -21.23 -25.98 21.19
N VAL A 278 -19.95 -25.77 20.82
CA VAL A 278 -19.48 -25.88 19.42
C VAL A 278 -19.77 -27.27 18.85
N ARG A 279 -19.45 -28.34 19.60
CA ARG A 279 -19.71 -29.71 19.15
C ARG A 279 -21.20 -29.98 18.97
N SER A 280 -22.03 -29.51 19.89
CA SER A 280 -23.48 -29.68 19.82
C SER A 280 -24.07 -28.98 18.59
N VAL A 281 -23.74 -27.70 18.39
CA VAL A 281 -24.21 -26.88 17.26
C VAL A 281 -23.76 -27.48 15.93
N THR A 282 -22.49 -27.81 15.79
CA THR A 282 -21.96 -28.39 14.53
C THR A 282 -22.54 -29.77 14.23
N SER A 283 -22.78 -30.60 15.26
CA SER A 283 -23.42 -31.91 15.08
C SER A 283 -24.87 -31.77 14.64
N ALA A 284 -25.65 -30.88 15.27
CA ALA A 284 -27.04 -30.64 14.90
C ALA A 284 -27.18 -30.11 13.46
N VAL A 285 -26.31 -29.18 13.05
CA VAL A 285 -26.29 -28.69 11.66
C VAL A 285 -25.87 -29.80 10.70
N LEU A 286 -24.86 -30.60 11.04
CA LEU A 286 -24.42 -31.72 10.21
C LEU A 286 -25.54 -32.77 10.02
N GLU A 287 -26.29 -33.08 11.07
CA GLU A 287 -27.45 -33.97 10.99
C GLU A 287 -28.53 -33.41 10.07
N THR A 288 -28.82 -32.11 10.18
CA THR A 288 -29.78 -31.42 9.30
C THR A 288 -29.34 -31.46 7.84
N VAL A 289 -28.07 -31.15 7.56
CA VAL A 289 -27.51 -31.18 6.19
C VAL A 289 -27.51 -32.60 5.62
N ARG A 290 -27.16 -33.62 6.42
CA ARG A 290 -27.23 -35.02 5.98
C ARG A 290 -28.65 -35.47 5.69
N ALA A 291 -29.60 -35.13 6.55
CA ALA A 291 -31.01 -35.45 6.33
C ALA A 291 -31.56 -34.76 5.08
N TRP A 292 -31.18 -33.50 4.85
CA TRP A 292 -31.52 -32.74 3.65
C TRP A 292 -31.00 -33.41 2.37
N LEU A 293 -29.71 -33.74 2.35
CA LEU A 293 -29.07 -34.35 1.17
C LEU A 293 -29.56 -35.77 0.88
N ALA A 294 -30.07 -36.47 1.90
CA ALA A 294 -30.62 -37.82 1.75
C ALA A 294 -32.08 -37.85 1.23
N ASP A 295 -32.72 -36.69 1.12
CA ASP A 295 -34.14 -36.58 0.80
C ASP A 295 -34.38 -36.00 -0.60
N ASP A 296 -34.53 -36.88 -1.60
CA ASP A 296 -34.73 -36.53 -3.01
C ASP A 296 -35.95 -35.63 -3.26
N ARG A 297 -36.91 -35.57 -2.34
CA ARG A 297 -38.08 -34.68 -2.47
C ARG A 297 -37.67 -33.21 -2.52
N PHE A 298 -36.55 -32.87 -1.89
CA PHE A 298 -36.05 -31.49 -1.78
C PHE A 298 -34.88 -31.20 -2.73
N ALA A 299 -34.58 -32.09 -3.69
CA ALA A 299 -33.46 -31.91 -4.61
C ALA A 299 -33.53 -30.61 -5.45
N GLY A 300 -34.75 -30.10 -5.69
CA GLY A 300 -34.98 -28.81 -6.38
C GLY A 300 -35.06 -27.59 -5.45
N SER A 301 -34.99 -27.81 -4.13
CA SER A 301 -35.13 -26.77 -3.11
C SER A 301 -33.76 -26.27 -2.63
N ARG A 302 -33.74 -25.10 -1.97
CA ARG A 302 -32.53 -24.56 -1.34
C ARG A 302 -32.64 -24.60 0.18
N LEU A 303 -31.68 -25.25 0.84
CA LEU A 303 -31.50 -25.14 2.29
C LEU A 303 -30.69 -23.88 2.60
N VAL A 304 -31.20 -23.03 3.48
CA VAL A 304 -30.50 -21.83 3.97
C VAL A 304 -30.27 -21.98 5.47
N VAL A 305 -29.02 -22.23 5.85
CA VAL A 305 -28.62 -22.30 7.27
C VAL A 305 -28.47 -20.88 7.81
N VAL A 306 -29.28 -20.53 8.82
CA VAL A 306 -29.35 -19.17 9.35
C VAL A 306 -28.67 -19.11 10.72
N THR A 307 -27.51 -18.47 10.78
CA THR A 307 -26.77 -18.24 12.03
C THR A 307 -27.01 -16.83 12.58
N GLY A 308 -27.03 -16.68 13.90
CA GLY A 308 -27.06 -15.39 14.59
C GLY A 308 -25.71 -15.09 15.25
N GLY A 309 -25.04 -14.01 14.87
CA GLY A 309 -23.78 -13.59 15.50
C GLY A 309 -22.55 -14.48 15.20
N ALA A 310 -22.64 -15.44 14.28
CA ALA A 310 -21.51 -16.32 13.92
C ALA A 310 -20.30 -15.57 13.31
N VAL A 311 -20.53 -14.38 12.74
CA VAL A 311 -19.51 -13.49 12.17
C VAL A 311 -19.83 -12.06 12.61
N ALA A 312 -18.79 -11.27 12.90
CA ALA A 312 -18.96 -9.84 13.15
C ALA A 312 -19.29 -9.11 11.83
N ALA A 313 -20.50 -8.55 11.74
CA ALA A 313 -20.93 -7.78 10.57
C ALA A 313 -20.68 -6.27 10.73
N GLY A 314 -20.59 -5.81 11.98
CA GLY A 314 -20.21 -4.47 12.40
C GLY A 314 -19.06 -4.47 13.42
N ALA A 315 -18.42 -3.30 13.60
CA ALA A 315 -17.24 -3.15 14.44
C ALA A 315 -17.47 -3.41 15.95
N ARG A 316 -18.73 -3.54 16.38
CA ARG A 316 -19.12 -3.76 17.79
C ARG A 316 -19.93 -5.04 17.98
N ASP A 317 -20.04 -5.88 16.97
CA ASP A 317 -20.82 -7.10 17.05
C ASP A 317 -20.05 -8.14 17.89
N ALA A 318 -20.73 -8.69 18.90
CA ALA A 318 -20.23 -9.86 19.61
C ALA A 318 -20.34 -11.09 18.70
N VAL A 319 -19.27 -11.89 18.67
CA VAL A 319 -19.25 -13.15 17.91
C VAL A 319 -19.70 -14.30 18.80
N ASP A 320 -20.73 -15.02 18.36
CA ASP A 320 -21.10 -16.31 18.93
C ASP A 320 -20.14 -17.40 18.40
N LEU A 321 -19.14 -17.69 19.24
CA LEU A 321 -18.11 -18.68 18.94
C LEU A 321 -18.68 -20.10 18.78
N ALA A 322 -19.87 -20.42 19.31
CA ALA A 322 -20.50 -21.72 19.13
C ALA A 322 -21.01 -21.92 17.70
N GLN A 323 -21.45 -20.84 17.04
CA GLN A 323 -21.97 -20.87 15.68
C GLN A 323 -20.91 -20.55 14.61
N ALA A 324 -19.80 -19.90 14.96
CA ALA A 324 -18.74 -19.53 14.00
C ALA A 324 -18.27 -20.68 13.07
N PRO A 325 -18.12 -21.95 13.53
CA PRO A 325 -17.67 -23.04 12.67
C PRO A 325 -18.70 -23.52 11.63
N VAL A 326 -19.98 -23.15 11.78
CA VAL A 326 -21.06 -23.59 10.88
C VAL A 326 -20.78 -23.20 9.43
N TRP A 327 -20.17 -22.04 9.19
CA TRP A 327 -19.86 -21.57 7.84
C TRP A 327 -18.87 -22.49 7.11
N GLY A 328 -17.86 -22.99 7.83
CA GLY A 328 -16.89 -23.95 7.28
C GLY A 328 -17.50 -25.33 7.04
N LEU A 329 -18.43 -25.76 7.92
CA LEU A 329 -19.14 -27.03 7.78
C LEU A 329 -20.02 -27.05 6.52
N VAL A 330 -20.84 -26.01 6.32
CA VAL A 330 -21.74 -25.93 5.15
C VAL A 330 -20.95 -25.88 3.85
N ARG A 331 -19.89 -25.06 3.80
CA ARG A 331 -19.00 -24.98 2.62
C ARG A 331 -18.30 -26.28 2.26
N ALA A 332 -18.12 -27.20 3.21
CA ALA A 332 -17.53 -28.51 2.94
C ALA A 332 -18.55 -29.50 2.34
N ALA A 333 -19.84 -29.20 2.43
CA ALA A 333 -20.94 -30.01 1.90
C ALA A 333 -21.52 -29.46 0.58
N GLU A 334 -21.24 -28.20 0.23
CA GLU A 334 -21.50 -27.57 -1.07
C GLU A 334 -20.53 -28.09 -2.15
#